data_AF-X5MF14-F1
#
_entry.id   AF-X5MF14-F1
#
_cell.length_a   1.000
_cell.length_b   1.000
_cell.length_c   1.000
_cell.angle_alpha   90.00
_cell.angle_beta   90.00
_cell.angle_gamma   90.00
#
_symmetry.space_group_name_H-M   'P 1'
#
loop_
_entity.id
_entity.type
_entity.pdbx_description
1 polymer ?
#
loop_
_entity_poly.entity_id
_entity_poly.type
_entity_poly.pdbx_seq_one_letter_code
_entity_poly.pdbx_strand_id
1 'polypeptide(L)'
;MTPPATAPAKAVATATRAGTPKARAPEAKQARAEALLQAAEAALVDASYHDITMLEIAKRAGLAKGTVYLYYPSKEALFLAVLMHKLDACFVAIDEGLKGDRQSADHIAKVLTGALLGPHALLSLLSLLFSQLEPGAGIDALVDFKRKLSARISDIGSTIEHSGGLKEGEGATLITRACALAIGLQQFASPPPDVIAELAIRAPELKKQPMNVEAELTDTLSDIIKARMSA
;
A
#
# COMPACT_ATOMS: atom_id res chain seq x y z
N MET A 1 52.85 31.08 60.29
CA MET A 1 52.46 29.65 60.22
C MET A 1 51.13 29.56 59.49
N THR A 2 50.99 28.49 58.70
CA THR A 2 49.97 28.11 57.71
C THR A 2 48.50 28.02 58.24
N PRO A 3 47.50 27.99 57.33
CA PRO A 3 46.02 28.14 57.52
C PRO A 3 45.35 26.74 57.84
N PRO A 4 44.02 26.40 57.69
CA PRO A 4 42.93 27.01 56.88
C PRO A 4 41.42 26.85 57.32
N ALA A 5 40.53 27.33 56.42
CA ALA A 5 39.17 26.87 56.06
C ALA A 5 38.01 27.14 57.07
N THR A 6 36.77 27.46 56.68
CA THR A 6 35.93 26.88 55.61
C THR A 6 34.72 27.79 55.32
N ALA A 7 34.35 27.97 54.04
CA ALA A 7 33.10 28.60 53.61
C ALA A 7 31.98 27.55 53.48
N PRO A 8 30.68 27.88 53.67
CA PRO A 8 29.61 26.96 53.36
C PRO A 8 29.20 27.04 51.88
N ALA A 9 28.93 25.84 51.35
CA ALA A 9 28.68 25.53 49.95
C ALA A 9 27.27 25.91 49.48
N LYS A 10 27.18 26.32 48.20
CA LYS A 10 25.94 26.42 47.41
C LYS A 10 25.42 25.02 47.08
N ALA A 11 24.17 24.73 47.46
CA ALA A 11 23.44 23.56 46.97
C ALA A 11 22.75 23.90 45.64
N VAL A 12 23.27 23.34 44.55
CA VAL A 12 22.60 23.26 43.25
C VAL A 12 21.91 21.89 43.19
N ALA A 13 20.59 21.88 43.22
CA ALA A 13 19.79 20.66 43.08
C ALA A 13 19.42 20.44 41.61
N THR A 14 20.14 19.49 41.02
CA THR A 14 19.66 18.43 40.12
C THR A 14 18.85 18.81 38.88
N ALA A 15 19.55 18.81 37.75
CA ALA A 15 19.02 18.61 36.42
C ALA A 15 18.41 17.20 36.25
N THR A 16 17.18 17.15 35.76
CA THR A 16 16.50 15.95 35.28
C THR A 16 17.23 15.38 34.07
N ARG A 17 17.58 14.09 34.15
CA ARG A 17 18.37 13.33 33.16
C ARG A 17 17.71 13.32 31.78
N ALA A 18 18.46 13.83 30.80
CA ALA A 18 18.19 13.64 29.37
C ALA A 18 18.50 12.20 28.95
N GLY A 19 17.54 11.56 28.26
CA GLY A 19 17.78 10.30 27.54
C GLY A 19 18.83 10.49 26.44
N THR A 20 19.60 9.44 26.19
CA THR A 20 20.73 9.43 25.25
C THR A 20 20.31 9.76 23.80
N PRO A 21 21.13 10.50 23.01
CA PRO A 21 20.78 10.94 21.66
C PRO A 21 20.51 9.82 20.63
N LYS A 22 20.96 8.60 20.93
CA LYS A 22 20.96 7.47 19.98
C LYS A 22 19.60 6.79 19.83
N ALA A 23 18.72 6.86 20.83
CA ALA A 23 17.37 6.28 20.77
C ALA A 23 16.36 7.19 20.03
N ARG A 24 16.54 8.51 20.10
CA ARG A 24 15.67 9.50 19.42
C ARG A 24 15.89 9.60 17.91
N ALA A 25 17.08 9.24 17.42
CA ALA A 25 17.42 9.38 16.00
C ALA A 25 16.73 8.36 15.07
N PRO A 26 16.61 7.06 15.42
CA PRO A 26 15.84 6.08 14.65
C PRO A 26 14.34 6.40 14.60
N GLU A 27 13.75 6.78 15.74
CA GLU A 27 12.33 7.16 15.83
C GLU A 27 12.02 8.41 14.97
N ALA A 28 12.88 9.43 15.03
CA ALA A 28 12.74 10.61 14.18
C ALA A 28 12.93 10.30 12.68
N LYS A 29 13.78 9.32 12.34
CA LYS A 29 13.94 8.85 10.96
C LYS A 29 12.66 8.15 10.47
N GLN A 30 12.11 7.24 11.27
CA GLN A 30 10.88 6.52 10.92
C GLN A 30 9.70 7.48 10.75
N ALA A 31 9.50 8.40 11.69
CA ALA A 31 8.43 9.39 11.63
C ALA A 31 8.50 10.26 10.36
N ARG A 32 9.71 10.61 9.90
CA ARG A 32 9.89 11.37 8.65
C ARG A 32 9.60 10.55 7.40
N ALA A 33 9.99 9.27 7.39
CA ALA A 33 9.64 8.37 6.29
C ALA A 33 8.12 8.20 6.18
N GLU A 34 7.45 8.04 7.31
CA GLU A 34 6.00 7.91 7.39
C GLU A 34 5.28 9.20 6.96
N ALA A 35 5.76 10.37 7.38
CA ALA A 35 5.23 11.65 6.91
C ALA A 35 5.34 11.82 5.38
N LEU A 36 6.42 11.36 4.77
CA LEU A 36 6.58 11.38 3.30
C LEU A 36 5.63 10.42 2.61
N LEU A 37 5.43 9.23 3.17
CA LEU A 37 4.49 8.23 2.65
C LEU A 37 3.04 8.76 2.71
N GLN A 38 2.62 9.31 3.84
CA GLN A 38 1.30 9.91 4.01
C GLN A 38 1.09 11.11 3.06
N ALA A 39 2.11 11.96 2.89
CA ALA A 39 2.06 13.08 1.96
C ALA A 39 1.92 12.62 0.49
N ALA A 40 2.60 11.54 0.11
CA ALA A 40 2.51 10.95 -1.22
C ALA A 40 1.13 10.29 -1.46
N GLU A 41 0.57 9.61 -0.45
CA GLU A 41 -0.77 9.05 -0.52
C GLU A 41 -1.84 10.14 -0.69
N ALA A 42 -1.75 11.23 0.09
CA ALA A 42 -2.65 12.36 -0.05
C ALA A 42 -2.56 13.00 -1.44
N ALA A 43 -1.37 13.03 -2.05
CA ALA A 43 -1.18 13.57 -3.40
C ALA A 43 -1.90 12.76 -4.48
N LEU A 44 -2.07 11.44 -4.30
CA LEU A 44 -2.82 10.59 -5.24
C LEU A 44 -4.33 10.86 -5.23
N VAL A 45 -4.85 11.48 -4.16
CA VAL A 45 -6.25 11.90 -4.09
C VAL A 45 -6.49 13.12 -4.97
N ASP A 46 -5.51 14.03 -5.02
CA ASP A 46 -5.64 15.32 -5.69
C ASP A 46 -5.23 15.30 -7.17
N ALA A 47 -4.30 14.41 -7.54
CA ALA A 47 -3.64 14.45 -8.85
C ALA A 47 -3.24 13.06 -9.35
N SER A 48 -3.09 12.95 -10.68
CA SER A 48 -2.55 11.74 -11.28
C SER A 48 -1.08 11.54 -10.88
N TYR A 49 -0.61 10.29 -10.86
CA TYR A 49 0.81 9.97 -10.58
C TYR A 49 1.81 10.82 -11.40
N HIS A 50 1.47 11.14 -12.64
CA HIS A 50 2.33 11.88 -13.55
C HIS A 50 2.50 13.34 -13.13
N ASP A 51 1.47 13.95 -12.56
CA ASP A 51 1.47 15.37 -12.15
C ASP A 51 2.12 15.58 -10.77
N ILE A 52 2.28 14.51 -9.99
CA ILE A 52 2.88 14.59 -8.65
C ILE A 52 4.40 14.75 -8.76
N THR A 53 4.94 15.68 -7.97
CA THR A 53 6.38 15.97 -7.87
C THR A 53 6.94 15.73 -6.47
N MET A 54 8.22 15.36 -6.39
CA MET A 54 8.92 15.19 -5.10
C MET A 54 9.00 16.49 -4.28
N LEU A 55 9.00 17.66 -4.94
CA LEU A 55 8.99 18.96 -4.25
C LEU A 55 7.66 19.20 -3.53
N GLU A 56 6.55 18.89 -4.18
CA GLU A 56 5.22 19.02 -3.58
C GLU A 56 5.06 18.08 -2.39
N ILE A 57 5.51 16.83 -2.52
CA ILE A 57 5.50 15.86 -1.41
C ILE A 57 6.35 16.35 -0.24
N ALA A 58 7.56 16.87 -0.50
CA ALA A 58 8.42 17.44 0.54
C ALA A 58 7.71 18.54 1.31
N LYS A 59 7.09 19.48 0.59
CA LYS A 59 6.35 20.61 1.15
C LYS A 59 5.18 20.13 2.01
N ARG A 60 4.38 19.17 1.52
CA ARG A 60 3.27 18.56 2.25
C ARG A 60 3.72 17.86 3.54
N ALA A 61 4.86 17.18 3.49
CA ALA A 61 5.46 16.53 4.67
C ALA A 61 6.18 17.51 5.62
N GLY A 62 6.25 18.81 5.30
CA GLY A 62 6.98 19.80 6.09
C GLY A 62 8.50 19.61 6.07
N LEU A 63 9.05 18.97 5.03
CA LEU A 63 10.47 18.66 4.89
C LEU A 63 11.09 19.46 3.75
N ALA A 64 12.41 19.70 3.85
CA ALA A 64 13.16 20.29 2.73
C ALA A 64 13.28 19.29 1.58
N LYS A 65 13.30 19.78 0.33
CA LYS A 65 13.41 18.95 -0.88
C LYS A 65 14.56 17.93 -0.80
N GLY A 66 15.75 18.39 -0.38
CA GLY A 66 16.92 17.52 -0.25
C GLY A 66 16.76 16.42 0.81
N THR A 67 15.94 16.65 1.83
CA THR A 67 15.67 15.67 2.89
C THR A 67 14.90 14.47 2.36
N VAL A 68 13.98 14.65 1.40
CA VAL A 68 13.18 13.55 0.85
C VAL A 68 14.05 12.48 0.18
N TYR A 69 15.04 12.92 -0.58
CA TYR A 69 15.96 12.05 -1.31
C TYR A 69 16.87 11.21 -0.40
N LEU A 70 16.97 11.54 0.90
CA LEU A 70 17.67 10.71 1.90
C LEU A 70 16.85 9.47 2.31
N TYR A 71 15.53 9.48 2.07
CA TYR A 71 14.63 8.37 2.39
C TYR A 71 14.23 7.60 1.14
N TYR A 72 13.92 8.34 0.08
CA TYR A 72 13.47 7.77 -1.19
C TYR A 72 14.27 8.40 -2.34
N PRO A 73 15.16 7.63 -2.99
CA PRO A 73 16.09 8.16 -3.98
C PRO A 73 15.39 8.66 -5.27
N SER A 74 14.16 8.21 -5.53
CA SER A 74 13.36 8.62 -6.68
C SER A 74 11.87 8.73 -6.31
N LYS A 75 11.07 9.32 -7.22
CA LYS A 75 9.61 9.36 -7.09
C LYS A 75 9.05 7.94 -7.11
N GLU A 76 9.58 7.12 -8.00
CA GLU A 76 9.20 5.73 -8.20
C GLU A 76 9.48 4.89 -6.95
N ALA A 77 10.64 5.08 -6.29
CA ALA A 77 10.96 4.39 -5.04
C ALA A 77 9.99 4.75 -3.90
N LEU A 78 9.57 6.02 -3.82
CA LEU A 78 8.55 6.45 -2.87
C LEU A 78 7.19 5.83 -3.17
N PHE A 79 6.75 5.85 -4.43
CA PHE A 79 5.46 5.27 -4.82
C PHE A 79 5.44 3.74 -4.77
N LEU A 80 6.59 3.08 -4.87
CA LEU A 80 6.72 1.65 -4.59
C LEU A 80 6.50 1.35 -3.10
N ALA A 81 6.99 2.22 -2.21
CA ALA A 81 6.71 2.12 -0.77
C ALA A 81 5.24 2.41 -0.44
N VAL A 82 4.62 3.40 -1.09
CA VAL A 82 3.18 3.65 -0.99
C VAL A 82 2.37 2.44 -1.46
N LEU A 83 2.75 1.83 -2.59
CA LEU A 83 2.09 0.63 -3.09
C LEU A 83 2.19 -0.52 -2.08
N MET A 84 3.37 -0.74 -1.48
CA MET A 84 3.54 -1.77 -0.45
C MET A 84 2.64 -1.50 0.76
N HIS A 85 2.56 -0.25 1.24
CA HIS A 85 1.69 0.11 2.37
C HIS A 85 0.20 -0.16 2.08
N LYS A 86 -0.26 0.15 0.85
CA LYS A 86 -1.63 -0.17 0.43
C LYS A 86 -1.88 -1.67 0.30
N LEU A 87 -0.89 -2.43 -0.19
CA LEU A 87 -0.97 -3.89 -0.25
C LEU A 87 -1.02 -4.50 1.15
N ASP A 88 -0.22 -3.99 2.09
CA ASP A 88 -0.28 -4.43 3.49
C ASP A 88 -1.66 -4.19 4.11
N ALA A 89 -2.29 -3.04 3.84
CA ALA A 89 -3.67 -2.77 4.28
C ALA A 89 -4.69 -3.74 3.65
N CYS A 90 -4.55 -4.06 2.36
CA CYS A 90 -5.35 -5.08 1.67
C CYS A 90 -5.16 -6.45 2.33
N PHE A 91 -3.92 -6.87 2.58
CA PHE A 91 -3.60 -8.14 3.22
C PHE A 91 -4.16 -8.24 4.64
N VAL A 92 -4.05 -7.17 5.44
CA VAL A 92 -4.68 -7.11 6.77
C VAL A 92 -6.19 -7.27 6.67
N ALA A 93 -6.85 -6.62 5.71
CA ALA A 93 -8.29 -6.78 5.52
C ALA A 93 -8.68 -8.22 5.16
N ILE A 94 -7.85 -8.93 4.39
CA ILE A 94 -8.06 -10.34 4.07
C ILE A 94 -7.90 -11.20 5.33
N ASP A 95 -6.80 -11.02 6.07
CA ASP A 95 -6.57 -11.76 7.32
C ASP A 95 -7.74 -11.58 8.29
N GLU A 96 -8.15 -10.34 8.56
CA GLU A 96 -9.29 -10.04 9.44
C GLU A 96 -10.60 -10.63 8.91
N GLY A 97 -10.87 -10.50 7.61
CA GLY A 97 -12.10 -10.98 6.98
C GLY A 97 -12.22 -12.50 6.92
N LEU A 98 -11.10 -13.23 7.02
CA LEU A 98 -11.04 -14.68 6.98
C LEU A 98 -10.74 -15.33 8.34
N LYS A 99 -10.69 -14.55 9.43
CA LYS A 99 -10.52 -15.10 10.78
C LYS A 99 -11.65 -16.08 11.13
N GLY A 100 -11.27 -17.19 11.75
CA GLY A 100 -12.20 -18.15 12.34
C GLY A 100 -12.28 -19.46 11.57
N ASP A 101 -13.47 -20.05 11.55
CA ASP A 101 -13.74 -21.37 10.97
C ASP A 101 -13.65 -21.35 9.42
N ARG A 102 -13.86 -22.52 8.83
CA ARG A 102 -13.90 -22.69 7.36
C ARG A 102 -14.95 -21.77 6.74
N GLN A 103 -14.52 -20.99 5.76
CA GLN A 103 -15.32 -20.00 5.07
C GLN A 103 -15.91 -20.57 3.78
N SER A 104 -17.09 -20.05 3.39
CA SER A 104 -17.67 -20.36 2.09
C SER A 104 -16.89 -19.68 0.97
N ALA A 105 -16.94 -20.25 -0.24
CA ALA A 105 -16.35 -19.64 -1.43
C ALA A 105 -16.86 -18.21 -1.68
N ASP A 106 -18.16 -17.98 -1.51
CA ASP A 106 -18.79 -16.66 -1.69
C ASP A 106 -18.25 -15.64 -0.67
N HIS A 107 -18.00 -16.05 0.57
CA HIS A 107 -17.43 -15.17 1.58
C HIS A 107 -15.97 -14.81 1.27
N ILE A 108 -15.15 -15.81 0.91
CA ILE A 108 -13.75 -15.57 0.51
C ILE A 108 -13.69 -14.62 -0.69
N ALA A 109 -14.53 -14.84 -1.70
CA ALA A 109 -14.61 -13.97 -2.87
C ALA A 109 -14.96 -12.51 -2.52
N LYS A 110 -15.94 -12.31 -1.62
CA LYS A 110 -16.32 -10.98 -1.13
C LYS A 110 -15.18 -10.30 -0.38
N VAL A 111 -14.50 -11.02 0.50
CA VAL A 111 -13.36 -10.48 1.26
C VAL A 111 -12.23 -10.07 0.33
N LEU A 112 -11.84 -10.93 -0.63
CA LEU A 112 -10.81 -10.60 -1.62
C LEU A 112 -11.18 -9.39 -2.47
N THR A 113 -12.43 -9.34 -2.93
CA THR A 113 -12.93 -8.21 -3.73
C THR A 113 -12.91 -6.91 -2.94
N GLY A 114 -13.45 -6.91 -1.72
CA GLY A 114 -13.45 -5.73 -0.84
C GLY A 114 -12.04 -5.26 -0.51
N ALA A 115 -11.10 -6.19 -0.27
CA ALA A 115 -9.71 -5.86 0.02
C ALA A 115 -8.98 -5.25 -1.19
N LEU A 116 -9.29 -5.69 -2.41
CA LEU A 116 -8.69 -5.15 -3.64
C LEU A 116 -9.29 -3.81 -4.06
N LEU A 117 -10.60 -3.62 -3.88
CA LEU A 117 -11.32 -2.42 -4.31
C LEU A 117 -11.39 -1.32 -3.22
N GLY A 118 -11.15 -1.67 -1.96
CA GLY A 118 -11.22 -0.74 -0.83
C GLY A 118 -10.14 0.35 -0.84
N PRO A 119 -8.84 0.00 -0.91
CA PRO A 119 -7.77 1.00 -0.84
C PRO A 119 -7.72 1.89 -2.08
N HIS A 120 -7.92 3.19 -1.89
CA HIS A 120 -7.84 4.18 -2.96
C HIS A 120 -6.50 4.10 -3.72
N ALA A 121 -6.57 4.18 -5.04
CA ALA A 121 -5.45 4.14 -5.99
C ALA A 121 -4.61 2.83 -6.01
N LEU A 122 -4.99 1.77 -5.28
CA LEU A 122 -4.23 0.51 -5.28
C LEU A 122 -4.11 -0.11 -6.67
N LEU A 123 -5.25 -0.36 -7.34
CA LEU A 123 -5.25 -0.94 -8.67
C LEU A 123 -4.59 -0.04 -9.73
N SER A 124 -4.71 1.28 -9.58
CA SER A 124 -4.02 2.25 -10.43
C SER A 124 -2.50 2.16 -10.27
N LEU A 125 -1.99 2.08 -9.04
CA LEU A 125 -0.55 1.90 -8.79
C LEU A 125 -0.05 0.52 -9.25
N LEU A 126 -0.84 -0.55 -9.07
CA LEU A 126 -0.52 -1.87 -9.59
C LEU A 126 -0.41 -1.87 -11.12
N SER A 127 -1.27 -1.11 -11.81
CA SER A 127 -1.21 -0.92 -13.26
C SER A 127 0.05 -0.17 -13.71
N LEU A 128 0.59 0.70 -12.85
CA LEU A 128 1.84 1.44 -13.09
C LEU A 128 3.11 0.69 -12.65
N LEU A 129 2.97 -0.42 -11.92
CA LEU A 129 4.09 -1.12 -11.29
C LEU A 129 5.17 -1.45 -12.31
N PHE A 130 4.86 -2.28 -13.32
CA PHE A 130 5.84 -2.75 -14.29
C PHE A 130 6.26 -1.68 -15.31
N SER A 131 5.36 -0.77 -15.66
CA SER A 131 5.59 0.21 -16.72
C SER A 131 6.36 1.44 -16.25
N GLN A 132 6.19 1.85 -14.98
CA GLN A 132 6.73 3.10 -14.46
C GLN A 132 7.52 2.93 -13.16
N LEU A 133 6.99 2.19 -12.18
CA LEU A 133 7.61 2.15 -10.85
C LEU A 133 8.88 1.28 -10.85
N GLU A 134 8.83 0.07 -11.39
CA GLU A 134 9.97 -0.85 -11.38
C GLU A 134 11.20 -0.28 -12.12
N PRO A 135 11.07 0.30 -13.32
CA PRO A 135 12.24 0.81 -14.05
C PRO A 135 12.95 1.98 -13.34
N GLY A 136 12.22 2.83 -12.60
CA GLY A 136 12.77 4.05 -11.97
C GLY A 136 13.04 3.97 -10.46
N ALA A 137 12.65 2.88 -9.78
CA ALA A 137 12.82 2.74 -8.34
C ALA A 137 14.28 2.46 -7.90
N GLY A 138 15.09 1.91 -8.81
CA GLY A 138 16.42 1.38 -8.48
C GLY A 138 16.36 -0.04 -7.93
N ILE A 139 17.43 -0.81 -8.18
CA ILE A 139 17.42 -2.27 -7.98
C ILE A 139 17.24 -2.68 -6.52
N ASP A 140 17.87 -1.97 -5.57
CA ASP A 140 17.79 -2.32 -4.14
C ASP A 140 16.36 -2.16 -3.61
N ALA A 141 15.70 -1.04 -3.93
CA ALA A 141 14.31 -0.80 -3.56
C ALA A 141 13.36 -1.83 -4.17
N LEU A 142 13.60 -2.21 -5.43
CA LEU A 142 12.82 -3.22 -6.12
C LEU A 142 12.98 -4.62 -5.50
N VAL A 143 14.21 -5.03 -5.17
CA VAL A 143 14.48 -6.32 -4.51
C VAL A 143 13.80 -6.37 -3.13
N ASP A 144 13.90 -5.29 -2.35
CA ASP A 144 13.25 -5.21 -1.04
C ASP A 144 11.73 -5.28 -1.16
N PHE A 145 11.15 -4.56 -2.12
CA PHE A 145 9.72 -4.62 -2.41
C PHE A 145 9.27 -6.03 -2.80
N LYS A 146 9.93 -6.65 -3.79
CA LYS A 146 9.57 -8.00 -4.28
C LYS A 146 9.69 -9.05 -3.19
N ARG A 147 10.71 -8.96 -2.32
CA ARG A 147 10.88 -9.87 -1.19
C ARG A 147 9.73 -9.74 -0.18
N LYS A 148 9.40 -8.51 0.23
CA LYS A 148 8.28 -8.25 1.15
C LYS A 148 6.96 -8.71 0.56
N LEU A 149 6.71 -8.37 -0.70
CA LEU A 149 5.48 -8.74 -1.40
C LEU A 149 5.33 -10.26 -1.52
N SER A 150 6.40 -10.97 -1.91
CA SER A 150 6.39 -12.43 -2.04
C SER A 150 6.09 -13.11 -0.69
N ALA A 151 6.73 -12.66 0.39
CA ALA A 151 6.47 -13.18 1.73
C ALA A 151 5.00 -12.98 2.13
N ARG A 152 4.46 -11.76 1.96
CA ARG A 152 3.06 -11.47 2.28
C ARG A 152 2.07 -12.27 1.42
N ILE A 153 2.32 -12.43 0.12
CA ILE A 153 1.47 -13.27 -0.76
C ILE A 153 1.46 -14.71 -0.27
N SER A 154 2.60 -15.24 0.18
CA SER A 154 2.68 -16.58 0.75
C SER A 154 1.86 -16.69 2.03
N ASP A 155 2.04 -15.76 2.98
CA ASP A 155 1.34 -15.77 4.26
C ASP A 155 -0.19 -15.71 4.07
N ILE A 156 -0.67 -14.75 3.28
CA ILE A 156 -2.11 -14.61 2.99
C ILE A 156 -2.63 -15.79 2.16
N GLY A 157 -1.80 -16.32 1.27
CA GLY A 157 -2.11 -17.53 0.51
C GLY A 157 -2.45 -18.69 1.44
N SER A 158 -1.61 -18.93 2.46
CA SER A 158 -1.86 -19.96 3.47
C SER A 158 -3.11 -19.66 4.31
N THR A 159 -3.39 -18.40 4.66
CA THR A 159 -4.65 -18.02 5.33
C THR A 159 -5.87 -18.41 4.48
N ILE A 160 -5.86 -18.09 3.18
CA ILE A 160 -6.95 -18.42 2.25
C ILE A 160 -7.09 -19.94 2.09
N GLU A 161 -5.97 -20.66 1.97
CA GLU A 161 -5.94 -22.11 1.84
C GLU A 161 -6.57 -22.78 3.06
N HIS A 162 -6.19 -22.36 4.27
CA HIS A 162 -6.78 -22.87 5.50
C HIS A 162 -8.27 -22.56 5.59
N SER A 163 -8.65 -21.31 5.28
CA SER A 163 -10.03 -20.85 5.38
C SER A 163 -10.96 -21.52 4.38
N GLY A 164 -10.51 -21.75 3.14
CA GLY A 164 -11.29 -22.46 2.11
C GLY A 164 -11.12 -23.98 2.13
N GLY A 165 -10.07 -24.48 2.78
CA GLY A 165 -9.57 -25.85 2.59
C GLY A 165 -9.16 -26.10 1.14
N LEU A 166 -8.34 -25.21 0.60
CA LEU A 166 -7.73 -25.32 -0.74
C LEU A 166 -6.40 -26.08 -0.65
N LYS A 167 -5.84 -26.48 -1.80
CA LYS A 167 -4.53 -27.15 -1.85
C LYS A 167 -3.39 -26.13 -1.66
N GLU A 168 -2.26 -26.61 -1.16
CA GLU A 168 -1.05 -25.79 -0.98
C GLU A 168 -0.66 -25.08 -2.28
N GLY A 169 -0.43 -23.76 -2.18
CA GLY A 169 -0.09 -22.88 -3.30
C GLY A 169 -1.29 -22.34 -4.09
N GLU A 170 -2.50 -22.87 -3.88
CA GLU A 170 -3.70 -22.34 -4.56
C GLU A 170 -4.12 -20.98 -4.02
N GLY A 171 -3.85 -20.65 -2.76
CA GLY A 171 -4.17 -19.35 -2.18
C GLY A 171 -3.33 -18.23 -2.80
N ALA A 172 -2.00 -18.42 -2.87
CA ALA A 172 -1.12 -17.46 -3.53
C ALA A 172 -1.46 -17.27 -5.02
N THR A 173 -1.82 -18.37 -5.70
CA THR A 173 -2.30 -18.33 -7.08
C THR A 173 -3.60 -17.55 -7.22
N LEU A 174 -4.53 -17.73 -6.28
CA LEU A 174 -5.81 -17.02 -6.26
C LEU A 174 -5.62 -15.52 -6.05
N ILE A 175 -4.74 -15.08 -5.14
CA ILE A 175 -4.40 -13.66 -4.96
C ILE A 175 -3.91 -13.05 -6.28
N THR A 176 -2.96 -13.71 -6.94
CA THR A 176 -2.40 -13.23 -8.21
C THR A 176 -3.49 -13.11 -9.29
N ARG A 177 -4.39 -14.11 -9.39
CA ARG A 177 -5.52 -14.09 -10.32
C ARG A 177 -6.52 -12.98 -9.99
N ALA A 178 -6.85 -12.80 -8.72
CA ALA A 178 -7.76 -11.76 -8.26
C ALA A 178 -7.23 -10.37 -8.62
N CYS A 179 -5.93 -10.11 -8.37
CA CYS A 179 -5.28 -8.87 -8.80
C CYS A 179 -5.35 -8.66 -10.32
N ALA A 180 -5.01 -9.68 -11.11
CA ALA A 180 -5.04 -9.57 -12.58
C ALA A 180 -6.46 -9.30 -13.12
N LEU A 181 -7.47 -9.99 -12.57
CA LEU A 181 -8.87 -9.78 -12.92
C LEU A 181 -9.34 -8.38 -12.54
N ALA A 182 -9.03 -7.92 -11.31
CA ALA A 182 -9.43 -6.60 -10.85
C ALA A 182 -8.85 -5.48 -11.72
N ILE A 183 -7.56 -5.56 -12.07
CA ILE A 183 -6.89 -4.62 -12.98
C ILE A 183 -7.57 -4.64 -14.36
N GLY A 184 -7.81 -5.82 -14.92
CA GLY A 184 -8.45 -5.96 -16.23
C GLY A 184 -9.88 -5.40 -16.25
N LEU A 185 -10.70 -5.72 -15.25
CA LEU A 185 -12.08 -5.24 -15.14
C LEU A 185 -12.15 -3.72 -14.99
N GLN A 186 -11.22 -3.11 -14.26
CA GLN A 186 -11.18 -1.65 -14.10
C GLN A 186 -10.99 -0.92 -15.44
N GLN A 187 -10.26 -1.50 -16.40
CA GLN A 187 -10.05 -0.89 -17.72
C GLN A 187 -11.34 -0.79 -18.54
N PHE A 188 -12.29 -1.70 -18.32
CA PHE A 188 -13.58 -1.68 -19.00
C PHE A 188 -14.62 -0.81 -18.30
N ALA A 189 -14.44 -0.54 -17.00
CA ALA A 189 -15.40 0.20 -16.20
C ALA A 189 -15.11 1.70 -16.09
N SER A 190 -13.86 2.14 -16.31
CA SER A 190 -13.45 3.52 -16.06
C SER A 190 -12.71 4.16 -17.25
N PRO A 191 -13.39 4.42 -18.38
CA PRO A 191 -12.83 5.27 -19.42
C PRO A 191 -12.55 6.70 -18.89
N PRO A 192 -11.55 7.40 -19.42
CA PRO A 192 -11.25 8.78 -19.03
C PRO A 192 -12.49 9.71 -19.18
N PRO A 193 -12.70 10.70 -18.28
CA PRO A 193 -13.89 11.55 -18.31
C PRO A 193 -14.08 12.33 -19.61
N ASP A 194 -13.00 12.75 -20.26
CA ASP A 194 -12.97 13.39 -21.57
C ASP A 194 -13.44 12.44 -22.66
N VAL A 195 -13.01 11.17 -22.61
CA VAL A 195 -13.49 10.12 -23.53
C VAL A 195 -14.98 9.86 -23.32
N ILE A 196 -15.45 9.79 -22.07
CA ILE A 196 -16.88 9.63 -21.76
C ILE A 196 -17.69 10.81 -22.32
N ALA A 197 -17.22 12.04 -22.10
CA ALA A 197 -17.89 13.24 -22.58
C ALA A 197 -17.96 13.27 -24.11
N GLU A 198 -16.87 12.93 -24.80
CA GLU A 198 -16.81 12.92 -26.25
C GLU A 198 -17.69 11.82 -26.86
N LEU A 199 -17.69 10.61 -26.27
CA LEU A 199 -18.56 9.52 -26.69
C LEU A 199 -20.04 9.86 -26.50
N ALA A 200 -20.40 10.55 -25.42
CA ALA A 200 -21.77 10.99 -25.19
C ALA A 200 -22.25 11.99 -26.25
N ILE A 201 -21.35 12.78 -26.84
CA ILE A 201 -21.66 13.74 -27.90
C ILE A 201 -21.68 13.07 -29.28
N ARG A 202 -20.66 12.27 -29.60
CA ARG A 202 -20.44 11.76 -30.98
C ARG A 202 -21.09 10.41 -31.27
N ALA A 203 -21.34 9.58 -30.26
CA ALA A 203 -21.85 8.23 -30.43
C ALA A 203 -22.70 7.81 -29.21
N PRO A 204 -23.82 8.51 -28.92
CA PRO A 204 -24.65 8.24 -27.74
C PRO A 204 -25.23 6.82 -27.71
N GLU A 205 -25.36 6.16 -28.85
CA GLU A 205 -25.76 4.75 -28.97
C GLU A 205 -24.74 3.76 -28.40
N LEU A 206 -23.46 4.17 -28.28
CA LEU A 206 -22.40 3.36 -27.67
C LEU A 206 -22.37 3.46 -26.14
N LYS A 207 -23.34 4.15 -25.52
CA LYS A 207 -23.45 4.29 -24.07
C LYS A 207 -23.78 2.93 -23.44
N LYS A 208 -22.73 2.16 -23.12
CA LYS A 208 -22.84 0.90 -22.39
C LYS A 208 -23.26 1.16 -20.95
N GLN A 209 -24.10 0.28 -20.40
CA GLN A 209 -24.33 0.25 -18.96
C GLN A 209 -22.98 0.05 -18.26
N PRO A 210 -22.63 0.87 -17.26
CA PRO A 210 -21.35 0.73 -16.58
C PRO A 210 -21.30 -0.65 -15.93
N MET A 211 -20.23 -1.39 -16.24
CA MET A 211 -19.99 -2.71 -15.65
C MET A 211 -19.83 -2.56 -14.14
N ASN A 212 -20.57 -3.38 -13.38
CA ASN A 212 -20.37 -3.44 -11.94
C ASN A 212 -19.14 -4.29 -11.63
N VAL A 213 -17.97 -3.66 -11.54
CA VAL A 213 -16.68 -4.32 -11.30
C VAL A 213 -16.69 -5.16 -10.03
N GLU A 214 -17.31 -4.65 -8.96
CA GLU A 214 -17.37 -5.35 -7.68
C GLU A 214 -18.17 -6.65 -7.78
N ALA A 215 -19.35 -6.60 -8.38
CA ALA A 215 -20.18 -7.79 -8.59
C ALA A 215 -19.48 -8.79 -9.52
N GLU A 216 -18.99 -8.34 -10.67
CA GLU A 216 -18.33 -9.20 -11.66
C GLU A 216 -17.08 -9.89 -11.08
N LEU A 217 -16.25 -9.16 -10.33
CA LEU A 217 -15.07 -9.71 -9.68
C LEU A 217 -15.46 -10.71 -8.58
N THR A 218 -16.46 -10.38 -7.76
CA THR A 218 -16.93 -11.27 -6.68
C THR A 218 -17.47 -12.58 -7.25
N ASP A 219 -18.33 -12.52 -8.25
CA ASP A 219 -18.96 -13.70 -8.86
C ASP A 219 -17.89 -14.58 -9.52
N THR A 220 -16.99 -13.97 -10.31
CA THR A 220 -15.89 -14.70 -10.96
C THR A 220 -14.97 -15.38 -9.94
N LEU A 221 -14.59 -14.68 -8.86
CA LEU A 221 -13.75 -15.26 -7.82
C LEU A 221 -14.46 -16.40 -7.08
N SER A 222 -15.76 -16.25 -6.81
CA SER A 222 -16.54 -17.30 -6.15
C SER A 222 -16.57 -18.58 -6.98
N ASP A 223 -16.82 -18.47 -8.29
CA ASP A 223 -16.84 -19.62 -9.19
C ASP A 223 -15.48 -20.32 -9.25
N ILE A 224 -14.38 -19.54 -9.32
CA ILE A 224 -13.02 -20.08 -9.25
C ILE A 224 -12.81 -20.85 -7.94
N ILE A 225 -13.20 -20.28 -6.80
CA ILE A 225 -12.97 -20.89 -5.49
C ILE A 225 -13.82 -22.16 -5.32
N LYS A 226 -15.10 -22.14 -5.72
CA LYS A 226 -16.01 -23.31 -5.68
C LYS A 226 -15.43 -24.49 -6.47
N ALA A 227 -14.90 -24.21 -7.66
CA ALA A 227 -14.27 -25.23 -8.50
C ALA A 227 -13.05 -25.86 -7.83
N ARG A 228 -12.30 -25.10 -7.02
CA ARG A 228 -11.12 -25.59 -6.29
C ARG A 228 -11.46 -26.36 -5.02
N MET A 229 -12.47 -25.93 -4.28
CA MET A 229 -12.94 -26.62 -3.06
C MET A 229 -13.57 -27.99 -3.36
N SER A 230 -14.02 -28.21 -4.60
CA SER A 230 -14.70 -29.44 -5.03
C SER A 230 -13.76 -30.49 -5.63
N ALA A 231 -12.44 -30.22 -5.73
CA ALA A 231 -11.45 -31.01 -6.48
C ALA A 231 -10.31 -31.55 -5.60
#